data_AF-A0A9R0XRQ5-F1
#
_entry.id   AF-A0A9R0XRQ5-F1
#
_cell.length_a   1.000
_cell.length_b   1.000
_cell.length_c   1.000
_cell.angle_alpha   90.00
_cell.angle_beta   90.00
_cell.angle_gamma   90.00
#
_symmetry.space_group_name_H-M   'P 1'
#
loop_
_entity.id
_entity.type
_entity.pdbx_description
1 polymer ?
#
loop_
_entity_poly.entity_id
_entity_poly.type
_entity_poly.pdbx_seq_one_letter_code
_entity_poly.pdbx_strand_id
1 'polypeptide(L)' 'MLPALNMAGDVLLTDKVSPRRGWVGPGDVVLLLSPEDPRKIVAKRVLGMEGDEVTYPVDAGNSDATKTVVVS' A
#
# COMPACT_ATOMS: atom_id res chain seq x y z
N MET A 1 -3.69 -9.58 -0.03
CA MET A 1 -2.54 -9.22 -0.88
C MET A 1 -1.97 -10.50 -1.46
N LEU A 2 -2.70 -11.19 -2.35
CA LEU A 2 -2.19 -12.46 -2.87
C LEU A 2 -0.94 -12.22 -3.75
N PRO A 3 0.05 -13.12 -3.72
CA PRO A 3 0.14 -14.32 -2.89
C PRO A 3 0.70 -14.07 -1.46
N ALA A 4 1.20 -12.88 -1.18
CA ALA A 4 1.90 -12.56 0.08
C ALA A 4 1.03 -12.65 1.35
N LEU A 5 -0.27 -12.35 1.23
CA LEU A 5 -1.28 -12.52 2.29
C LEU A 5 -2.47 -13.27 1.70
N ASN A 6 -2.78 -14.42 2.28
CA ASN A 6 -3.85 -15.32 1.90
C ASN A 6 -5.24 -14.75 2.27
N MET A 7 -6.26 -15.13 1.51
CA MET A 7 -7.66 -14.86 1.85
C MET A 7 -8.17 -15.75 2.99
N ALA A 8 -7.52 -16.88 3.27
CA ALA A 8 -7.97 -17.89 4.23
C ALA A 8 -7.73 -17.53 5.72
N GLY A 9 -7.21 -16.33 6.01
CA GLY A 9 -7.09 -15.82 7.39
C GLY A 9 -5.69 -15.94 8.00
N ASP A 10 -4.68 -15.41 7.31
CA ASP A 10 -3.33 -15.32 7.88
C ASP A 10 -3.33 -14.51 9.19
N VAL A 11 -2.52 -14.96 10.15
CA VAL A 11 -2.24 -14.21 11.39
C VAL A 11 -0.95 -13.42 11.21
N LEU A 12 -1.01 -12.12 11.47
CA LEU A 12 0.11 -11.20 11.23
C LEU A 12 0.66 -10.66 12.54
N LEU A 13 1.99 -10.68 12.66
CA LEU A 13 2.70 -9.89 13.67
C LEU A 13 2.85 -8.46 13.14
N THR A 14 2.55 -7.47 13.98
CA THR A 14 2.53 -6.06 13.57
C THR A 14 3.46 -5.22 14.43
N ASP A 15 4.27 -4.38 13.78
CA ASP A 15 5.07 -3.36 14.44
C ASP A 15 4.25 -2.07 14.61
N LYS A 16 4.06 -1.64 15.86
CA LYS A 16 3.33 -0.40 16.20
C LYS A 16 4.25 0.79 16.48
N VAL A 17 5.56 0.58 16.50
CA VAL A 17 6.58 1.59 16.84
C VAL A 17 7.06 2.30 15.59
N SER A 18 7.42 1.57 14.54
CA SER A 18 7.96 2.16 13.30
C SER A 18 7.06 3.23 12.66
N PRO A 19 5.72 3.04 12.55
CA PRO A 19 4.84 4.08 12.02
C PRO A 19 4.86 5.38 12.83
N ARG A 20 5.00 5.28 14.16
CA ARG A 20 5.05 6.45 15.06
C ARG A 20 6.38 7.19 14.99
N ARG A 21 7.43 6.54 14.50
CA ARG A 21 8.77 7.12 14.35
C ARG A 21 9.09 7.54 12.92
N GLY A 22 8.15 7.39 11.98
CA GLY A 22 8.38 7.70 10.57
C GLY A 22 9.37 6.75 9.90
N TRP A 23 9.48 5.51 10.39
CA TRP A 23 10.39 4.49 9.84
C TRP A 23 9.73 3.58 8.80
N VAL A 24 8.55 3.95 8.32
CA VAL A 24 7.87 3.25 7.23
C VAL A 24 8.44 3.73 5.91
N GLY A 25 8.73 2.81 5.00
CA GLY A 25 9.24 3.13 3.67
C GLY A 25 8.69 2.23 2.56
N PRO A 26 9.11 2.46 1.30
CA PRO A 26 8.73 1.63 0.17
C PRO A 26 9.07 0.16 0.40
N GLY A 27 8.13 -0.72 0.08
CA GLY A 27 8.24 -2.16 0.30
C GLY A 27 7.60 -2.66 1.59
N ASP A 28 7.40 -1.81 2.60
CA ASP A 28 6.73 -2.22 3.83
C ASP A 28 5.27 -2.59 3.59
N VAL A 29 4.78 -3.58 4.33
CA VAL A 29 3.35 -3.88 4.40
C VAL A 29 2.77 -3.22 5.64
N VAL A 30 1.82 -2.31 5.44
CA VAL A 30 1.19 -1.53 6.49
C VAL A 30 -0.26 -1.91 6.67
N LEU A 31 -0.72 -1.88 7.93
CA LEU A 31 -2.14 -1.89 8.26
C LEU A 31 -2.59 -0.45 8.49
N LEU A 32 -3.64 -0.03 7.79
CA LEU A 32 -4.22 1.29 7.92
C LEU A 32 -5.74 1.22 7.95
N LEU A 33 -6.36 2.26 8.52
CA LEU A 33 -7.79 2.49 8.33
C LEU A 33 -8.01 2.90 6.87
N SER A 34 -9.02 2.33 6.23
CA SER A 34 -9.38 2.72 4.88
C SER A 34 -9.82 4.20 4.88
N PRO A 35 -9.24 5.03 3.99
CA PRO A 35 -9.68 6.41 3.83
C PRO A 35 -11.13 6.53 3.35
N GLU A 36 -11.63 5.53 2.62
CA GLU A 36 -13.01 5.48 2.09
C GLU A 36 -14.02 5.03 3.14
N ASP A 37 -13.66 4.03 3.97
CA ASP A 37 -14.48 3.56 5.09
C ASP A 37 -13.59 3.33 6.32
N PRO A 38 -13.51 4.31 7.25
CA PRO A 38 -12.64 4.22 8.43
C PRO A 38 -12.97 3.06 9.39
N ARG A 39 -14.10 2.36 9.20
CA ARG A 39 -14.44 1.15 9.97
C ARG A 39 -13.68 -0.09 9.50
N LYS A 40 -13.00 -0.02 8.37
CA LYS A 40 -12.24 -1.14 7.77
C LYS A 40 -10.75 -0.93 7.94
N ILE A 41 -10.07 -1.95 8.49
CA ILE A 41 -8.61 -2.05 8.47
C ILE A 41 -8.21 -2.78 7.19
N VAL A 42 -7.29 -2.21 6.42
CA VAL A 42 -6.78 -2.79 5.18
C VAL A 42 -5.27 -2.98 5.25
N ALA A 43 -4.76 -4.03 4.61
CA ALA A 43 -3.34 -4.28 4.42
C ALA A 43 -2.91 -3.88 3.01
N LYS A 44 -1.91 -3.00 2.89
CA LYS A 44 -1.35 -2.55 1.61
C LYS A 44 0.18 -2.55 1.68
N ARG A 45 0.83 -2.67 0.51
CA ARG A 45 2.28 -2.48 0.39
C ARG A 45 2.55 -1.03 -0.02
N VAL A 46 3.46 -0.36 0.67
CA VAL A 46 3.92 0.98 0.32
C VAL A 46 4.73 0.90 -0.97
N LEU A 47 4.36 1.69 -1.97
CA LEU A 47 5.07 1.76 -3.25
C LEU A 47 5.84 3.07 -3.44
N GLY A 48 5.33 4.16 -2.89
CA GLY A 48 5.98 5.46 -2.87
C GLY A 48 5.63 6.23 -1.60
N MET A 49 6.54 7.09 -1.18
CA MET A 49 6.43 8.00 -0.04
C MET A 49 6.24 9.44 -0.54
N GLU A 50 5.94 10.37 0.37
CA GLU A 50 5.83 11.79 0.05
C GLU A 50 7.05 12.28 -0.76
N GLY A 51 6.78 12.98 -1.86
CA GLY A 51 7.78 13.45 -2.82
C GLY A 51 8.07 12.47 -3.98
N ASP A 52 7.64 11.21 -3.89
CA ASP A 52 7.87 10.23 -4.95
C ASP A 52 6.93 10.43 -6.16
N GLU A 53 7.45 10.21 -7.36
CA GLU A 53 6.67 10.08 -8.58
C GLU A 53 6.42 8.59 -8.90
N VAL A 54 5.15 8.17 -8.84
CA VAL A 54 4.75 6.79 -9.09
C VAL A 54 4.00 6.70 -10.42
N THR A 55 4.56 5.93 -11.36
CA THR A 55 3.93 5.66 -12.67
C THR A 55 3.32 4.26 -12.67
N TYR A 56 2.05 4.15 -13.09
CA TYR A 56 1.34 2.88 -13.18
C TYR A 56 0.50 2.78 -14.46
N PRO A 57 0.28 1.56 -14.99
CA PRO A 57 -0.59 1.34 -16.13
C PRO A 57 -2.05 1.61 -15.75
N VAL A 58 -2.80 2.30 -16.61
CA VAL A 58 -4.22 2.63 -16.36
C VAL A 58 -5.11 1.39 -16.52
N ASP A 59 -4.85 0.59 -17.55
CA ASP A 59 -5.54 -0.68 -17.80
C ASP A 59 -4.54 -1.78 -18.14
N ALA A 60 -4.18 -2.55 -17.10
CA ALA A 60 -3.16 -3.57 -17.20
C ALA A 60 -3.60 -4.71 -18.14
N GLY A 61 -3.03 -4.74 -19.34
CA GLY A 61 -3.25 -5.78 -20.35
C GLY A 61 -4.11 -5.37 -21.55
N ASN A 62 -4.66 -4.15 -21.55
CA ASN A 62 -5.57 -3.70 -22.60
C ASN A 62 -5.15 -2.36 -23.26
N SER A 63 -4.18 -1.65 -22.66
CA SER A 63 -3.61 -0.44 -23.23
C SER A 63 -2.19 -0.17 -22.70
N ASP A 64 -1.37 0.53 -23.48
CA ASP A 64 -0.06 1.04 -23.06
C ASP A 64 -0.17 2.39 -22.32
N ALA A 65 -1.39 2.82 -21.99
CA ALA A 65 -1.61 4.08 -21.30
C ALA A 65 -1.11 3.99 -19.86
N THR A 66 -0.22 4.91 -19.48
CA THR A 66 0.29 5.05 -18.13
C THR A 66 -0.17 6.37 -17.51
N LYS A 67 -0.22 6.39 -16.18
CA LYS A 67 -0.46 7.60 -15.39
C LYS A 67 0.62 7.73 -14.34
N THR A 68 1.13 8.93 -14.19
CA THR A 68 2.09 9.30 -13.15
C THR A 68 1.40 10.16 -12.10
N VAL A 69 1.66 9.88 -10.84
CA VAL A 69 1.15 10.64 -9.69
C VAL A 69 2.32 10.99 -8.79
N VAL A 70 2.38 12.25 -8.36
CA VAL A 70 3.26 12.70 -7.28
C VAL A 70 2.56 12.40 -5.96
N VAL A 71 3.24 11.73 -5.04
CA VAL A 71 2.74 11.49 -3.68
C VAL A 71 2.96 12.77 -2.88
N SER A 72 1.87 13.40 -2.45
CA SER A 72 1.85 14.67 -1.71
C SER A 72 0.98 14.58 -0.46
#